data_AF-G6F0Q0-F1
#
_entry.id   AF-G6F0Q0-F1
#
_cell.length_a   1.000
_cell.length_b   1.000
_cell.length_c   1.000
_cell.angle_alpha   90.00
_cell.angle_beta   90.00
_cell.angle_gamma   90.00
#
_symmetry.space_group_name_H-M   'P 1'
#
loop_
_entity.id
_entity.type
_entity.pdbx_description
1 polymer ?
#
loop_
_entity_poly.entity_id
_entity_poly.type
_entity_poly.pdbx_seq_one_letter_code
_entity_poly.pdbx_strand_id
1 'polypeptide(L)' 'MDVAADRLGLKAAQRLDILNVKVHPEASYFLQQKSGIFPAYHMNREHWISILLDSDLSNKEIFSLLNQSFDLTK' A
#
# COMPACT_ATOMS: atom_id res chain seq x y z
N MET A 1 -2.12 9.74 -2.60
CA MET A 1 -1.76 10.54 -1.40
C MET A 1 -0.32 10.89 -1.60
N ASP A 2 0.01 12.17 -1.58
CA ASP A 2 1.36 12.63 -1.87
C ASP A 2 2.23 12.62 -0.60
N VAL A 3 3.21 11.73 -0.53
CA VAL A 3 4.00 11.39 0.68
C VAL A 3 5.49 11.46 0.38
N ALA A 4 6.27 12.08 1.28
CA ALA A 4 7.72 12.11 1.16
C ALA A 4 8.30 10.70 1.31
N ALA A 5 9.24 10.33 0.42
CA ALA A 5 9.72 8.95 0.32
C ALA A 5 10.41 8.44 1.61
N ASP A 6 11.00 9.34 2.41
CA ASP A 6 11.58 9.05 3.71
C ASP A 6 10.56 8.45 4.70
N ARG A 7 9.28 8.84 4.60
CA ARG A 7 8.18 8.28 5.41
C ARG A 7 7.87 6.83 5.08
N LEU A 8 8.25 6.36 3.89
CA LEU A 8 8.15 4.97 3.47
C LEU A 8 9.46 4.19 3.71
N GLY A 9 10.48 4.82 4.31
CA GLY A 9 11.80 4.22 4.53
C GLY A 9 12.74 4.27 3.31
N LEU A 10 12.38 5.03 2.26
CA LEU A 10 13.18 5.19 1.06
C LEU A 10 14.14 6.39 1.20
N LYS A 11 15.37 6.24 0.71
CA LYS A 11 16.35 7.34 0.65
C LYS A 11 16.16 8.15 -0.65
N ALA A 12 15.03 8.82 -0.78
CA ALA A 12 14.76 9.72 -1.90
C ALA A 12 14.16 11.04 -1.40
N ALA A 13 14.52 12.14 -2.04
CA ALA A 13 13.99 13.47 -1.72
C ALA A 13 12.66 13.77 -2.43
N GLN A 14 12.20 12.88 -3.30
CA GLN A 14 10.96 13.07 -4.05
C GLN A 14 9.74 12.73 -3.20
N ARG A 15 8.62 13.35 -3.57
CA ARG A 15 7.32 12.97 -3.05
C ARG A 15 6.70 11.93 -3.98
N LEU A 16 5.97 11.00 -3.40
CA LEU A 16 5.47 9.79 -4.03
C LEU A 16 3.97 9.68 -3.80
N ASP A 17 3.26 9.26 -4.83
CA ASP A 17 1.84 9.00 -4.71
C ASP A 17 1.58 7.56 -4.24
N ILE A 18 0.96 7.47 -3.07
CA ILE A 18 0.55 6.20 -2.46
C ILE A 18 -0.97 6.06 -2.39
N LEU A 19 -1.42 4.81 -2.35
CA LEU A 19 -2.79 4.41 -2.13
C LEU A 19 -2.86 3.50 -0.89
N ASN A 20 -3.70 3.86 0.08
CA ASN A 20 -4.00 3.00 1.21
C ASN A 20 -5.16 2.08 0.88
N VAL A 21 -4.98 0.78 1.11
CA VAL A 21 -6.04 -0.23 0.97
C VAL A 21 -6.12 -1.08 2.22
N LYS A 22 -7.35 -1.46 2.59
CA LYS A 22 -7.62 -2.36 3.71
C LYS A 22 -7.41 -3.80 3.25
N VAL A 23 -6.78 -4.60 4.10
CA VAL A 23 -6.48 -6.01 3.85
C VAL A 23 -6.81 -6.84 5.08
N HIS A 24 -6.94 -8.16 4.90
CA HIS A 24 -6.96 -9.07 6.03
C HIS A 24 -5.60 -9.02 6.76
N PRO A 25 -5.56 -9.02 8.10
CA PRO A 25 -4.30 -9.02 8.86
C PRO A 25 -3.31 -10.11 8.44
N GLU A 26 -3.84 -11.30 8.13
CA GLU A 26 -3.07 -12.46 7.68
C GLU A 26 -2.33 -12.21 6.35
N ALA A 27 -2.88 -11.35 5.48
CA ALA A 27 -2.29 -11.03 4.18
C ALA A 27 -1.31 -9.85 4.23
N SER A 28 -1.40 -8.98 5.26
CA SER A 28 -0.62 -7.73 5.34
C SER A 28 0.88 -7.98 5.24
N TYR A 29 1.40 -8.94 6.02
CA TYR A 29 2.82 -9.28 6.01
C TYR A 29 3.30 -9.84 4.66
N PHE A 30 2.51 -10.73 4.05
CA PHE A 30 2.87 -11.33 2.77
C PHE A 30 2.88 -10.31 1.63
N LEU A 31 1.90 -9.40 1.60
CA LEU A 31 1.82 -8.37 0.57
C LEU A 31 3.00 -7.39 0.65
N GLN A 32 3.46 -7.04 1.85
CA GLN A 32 4.63 -6.16 2.05
C GLN A 32 5.96 -6.75 1.56
N GLN A 33 6.02 -8.06 1.22
CA GLN A 33 7.19 -8.65 0.58
C GLN A 33 7.30 -8.30 -0.91
N LYS A 34 6.21 -7.79 -1.52
CA LYS A 34 6.24 -7.32 -2.92
C LYS A 34 6.85 -5.91 -2.99
N SER A 35 7.67 -5.69 -4.01
CA SER A 35 8.15 -4.35 -4.34
C SER A 35 6.97 -3.41 -4.58
N GLY A 36 7.06 -2.19 -4.04
CA GLY A 36 5.99 -1.19 -4.14
C GLY A 36 4.91 -1.26 -3.07
N ILE A 37 4.94 -2.24 -2.16
CA ILE A 37 4.02 -2.31 -1.02
C ILE A 37 4.78 -2.03 0.27
N PHE A 38 4.24 -1.10 1.06
CA PHE A 38 4.83 -0.61 2.31
C PHE A 38 3.88 -0.81 3.48
N PRO A 39 4.39 -0.80 4.73
CA PRO A 39 3.55 -0.70 5.90
C PRO A 39 2.60 0.50 5.81
N ALA A 40 1.39 0.37 6.36
CA ALA A 40 0.40 1.44 6.32
C ALA A 40 0.94 2.80 6.77
N TYR A 41 0.74 3.81 5.92
CA TYR A 41 0.96 5.21 6.24
C TYR A 41 -0.32 5.80 6.84
N HIS A 42 -0.21 6.35 8.06
CA HIS A 42 -1.29 6.96 8.85
C HIS A 42 -2.50 6.07 9.19
N MET A 43 -2.53 4.82 8.74
CA MET A 43 -3.58 3.85 9.05
C MET A 43 -3.05 2.72 9.96
N ASN A 44 -3.95 1.87 10.45
CA ASN A 44 -3.57 0.70 11.26
C ASN A 44 -2.72 -0.27 10.43
N ARG A 45 -1.50 -0.57 10.88
CA ARG A 45 -0.49 -1.37 10.16
C ARG A 45 -0.82 -2.86 10.03
N GLU A 46 -1.73 -3.38 10.84
CA GLU A 46 -2.21 -4.76 10.71
C GLU A 46 -3.28 -4.87 9.63
N HIS A 47 -4.18 -3.89 9.55
CA HIS A 47 -5.36 -3.94 8.68
C HIS A 47 -5.20 -3.20 7.35
N TRP A 48 -4.15 -2.42 7.18
CA TRP A 48 -3.93 -1.59 6.00
C TRP A 48 -2.51 -1.76 5.47
N ILE A 49 -2.35 -1.47 4.19
CA ILE A 49 -1.06 -1.36 3.51
C ILE A 49 -1.04 -0.10 2.65
N SER A 50 0.15 0.40 2.33
CA SER A 50 0.37 1.52 1.43
C SER A 50 1.00 1.02 0.14
N ILE A 51 0.33 1.24 -0.99
CA ILE A 51 0.79 0.86 -2.32
C ILE A 51 1.37 2.10 -3.00
N LEU A 52 2.61 2.01 -3.49
CA LEU A 52 3.20 3.02 -4.36
C LEU A 52 2.62 2.89 -5.77
N LEU A 53 2.02 3.96 -6.30
CA LEU A 53 1.35 3.92 -7.60
C LEU A 53 2.34 3.83 -8.77
N ASP A 54 3.54 4.40 -8.62
CA ASP A 54 4.63 4.31 -9.60
C ASP A 54 5.50 3.04 -9.42
N SER A 55 4.93 1.96 -8.88
CA SER A 55 5.65 0.69 -8.68
C SER A 55 5.45 -0.28 -9.84
N ASP A 56 6.20 -1.39 -9.83
CA ASP A 56 6.09 -2.47 -10.81
C ASP A 56 4.81 -3.33 -10.67
N LEU A 57 3.88 -2.94 -9.79
CA LEU A 57 2.60 -3.63 -9.63
C LEU A 57 1.71 -3.42 -10.86
N SER A 58 1.12 -4.51 -11.35
CA SER A 58 0.19 -4.39 -12.47
C SER A 58 -1.10 -3.71 -12.03
N ASN A 59 -1.71 -2.93 -12.94
CA ASN A 59 -3.03 -2.32 -12.70
C ASN A 59 -4.08 -3.35 -12.25
N LYS A 60 -4.01 -4.58 -12.79
CA LYS A 60 -4.90 -5.69 -12.42
C LYS A 60 -4.75 -6.07 -10.94
N GLU A 61 -3.53 -6.12 -10.42
CA GLU A 61 -3.27 -6.40 -9.00
C GLU A 61 -3.80 -5.27 -8.12
N ILE A 62 -3.54 -4.01 -8.48
CA ILE A 62 -4.02 -2.84 -7.74
C ILE A 62 -5.56 -2.84 -7.68
N PHE A 63 -6.24 -3.08 -8.81
CA PHE A 63 -7.70 -3.17 -8.83
C PHE A 63 -8.24 -4.35 -8.02
N SER A 64 -7.53 -5.49 -8.00
CA SER A 64 -7.93 -6.63 -7.17
C SER A 64 -7.85 -6.27 -5.68
N LEU A 65 -6.77 -5.61 -5.24
CA LEU A 65 -6.61 -5.16 -3.86
C LEU A 65 -7.65 -4.10 -3.47
N LEU A 66 -8.00 -3.20 -4.39
CA LEU A 66 -9.08 -2.23 -4.19
C LEU A 66 -10.44 -2.91 -4.00
N ASN A 67 -10.78 -3.90 -4.83
CA ASN A 67 -12.03 -4.64 -4.69
C ASN A 67 -12.11 -5.39 -3.35
N GLN A 68 -11.01 -6.05 -2.96
CA GLN A 68 -10.93 -6.72 -1.65
C GLN A 68 -11.07 -5.72 -0.50
N SER A 69 -10.41 -4.58 -0.58
CA SER A 69 -10.52 -3.51 0.41
C SER A 69 -11.96 -3.00 0.51
N PHE A 70 -12.64 -2.82 -0.62
CA PHE A 70 -14.04 -2.38 -0.65
C PHE A 70 -14.94 -3.37 0.09
N ASP A 71 -14.79 -4.67 -0.18
CA ASP A 71 -15.56 -5.73 0.50
C ASP A 71 -15.32 -5.77 2.02
N LEU A 72 -14.11 -5.40 2.49
CA LEU A 72 -13.76 -5.29 3.92
C LEU A 72 -14.27 -4.02 4.62
N THR A 73 -14.91 -3.11 3.87
CA THR A 73 -15.38 -1.80 4.36
C THR A 73 -16.87 -1.57 4.13
N LYS A 74 -17.60 -2.60 3.72
CA LYS A 74 -19.07 -2.60 3.71
C LYS A 74 -19.64 -2.61 5.14
#